data_AF-A0A920A6Y8-F1
#
_entry.id   AF-A0A920A6Y8-F1
#
_cell.length_a   1.000
_cell.length_b   1.000
_cell.length_c   1.000
_cell.angle_alpha   90.00
_cell.angle_beta   90.00
_cell.angle_gamma   90.00
#
_symmetry.space_group_name_H-M   'P 1'
#
loop_
_entity.id
_entity.type
_entity.pdbx_description
1 polymer ?
#
loop_
_entity_poly.entity_id
_entity_poly.type
_entity_poly.pdbx_seq_one_letter_code
_entity_poly.pdbx_strand_id
1 'polypeptide(L)'
;MEAGKDMVNSFNDYATRLKLSQDGTFSQSKLSIDKINLLSNEIASVNNRLKSAGATKTANDLLDTRDLLLETLSKEIEFTTSYGDRGDVTLRLGNSGQGPILVSPNKAFNLRAKVTENSDFRYAFEQT
;
A
#
# COMPACT_ATOMS: atom_id res chain seq x y z
N MET A 1 0.73 36.55 -37.50
CA MET A 1 1.05 36.62 -36.05
C MET A 1 0.04 35.86 -35.20
N GLU A 2 -1.23 35.76 -35.61
CA GLU A 2 -2.31 35.10 -34.88
C GLU A 2 -2.14 33.57 -34.77
N ALA A 3 -1.84 32.88 -35.89
CA ALA A 3 -1.63 31.42 -35.89
C ALA A 3 -0.50 30.93 -34.95
N GLY A 4 0.55 31.73 -34.73
CA GLY A 4 1.61 31.40 -33.78
C GLY A 4 1.19 31.51 -32.33
N LYS A 5 0.30 32.47 -32.01
CA LYS A 5 -0.28 32.65 -30.68
C LYS A 5 -1.24 31.51 -30.35
N ASP A 6 -2.06 31.10 -31.31
CA ASP A 6 -3.01 29.99 -31.15
C ASP A 6 -2.29 28.65 -30.94
N MET A 7 -1.19 28.42 -31.66
CA MET A 7 -0.33 27.25 -31.46
C MET A 7 0.28 27.23 -30.06
N VAL A 8 0.89 28.34 -29.61
CA VAL A 8 1.49 28.44 -28.26
C VAL A 8 0.44 28.24 -27.16
N ASN A 9 -0.75 28.83 -27.31
CA ASN A 9 -1.85 28.62 -26.38
C ASN A 9 -2.26 27.15 -26.32
N SER A 10 -2.39 26.50 -27.49
CA SER A 10 -2.71 25.07 -27.55
C SER A 10 -1.65 24.21 -26.85
N PHE A 11 -0.36 24.49 -27.05
CA PHE A 11 0.73 23.81 -26.34
C PHE A 11 0.66 23.99 -24.83
N ASN A 12 0.39 25.22 -24.36
CA ASN A 12 0.23 25.52 -22.93
C ASN A 12 -0.98 24.79 -22.33
N ASP A 13 -2.08 24.71 -23.07
CA ASP A 13 -3.28 23.98 -22.66
C ASP A 13 -2.99 22.47 -22.55
N TYR A 14 -2.28 21.89 -23.51
CA TYR A 14 -1.86 20.48 -23.44
C TYR A 14 -0.91 20.22 -22.27
N ALA A 15 0.08 21.09 -22.05
CA ALA A 15 1.00 20.98 -20.92
C ALA A 15 0.24 21.03 -19.58
N THR A 16 -0.76 21.90 -19.47
CA THR A 16 -1.62 22.02 -18.28
C THR A 16 -2.45 20.76 -18.06
N ARG A 17 -3.05 20.20 -19.12
CA ARG A 17 -3.81 18.95 -19.04
C ARG A 17 -2.96 17.76 -18.63
N LEU A 18 -1.74 17.65 -19.16
CA LEU A 18 -0.79 16.61 -18.77
C LEU A 18 -0.41 16.70 -17.29
N LYS A 19 -0.17 17.92 -16.80
CA LYS A 19 0.10 18.17 -15.37
C LYS A 19 -1.07 17.77 -14.49
N LEU A 20 -2.30 18.16 -14.84
CA LEU A 20 -3.50 17.77 -14.10
C LEU A 20 -3.71 16.25 -14.10
N SER A 21 -3.44 15.59 -15.23
CA SER A 21 -3.49 14.12 -15.32
C SER A 21 -2.45 13.44 -14.43
N GLN A 22 -1.23 13.99 -14.38
CA GLN A 22 -0.16 13.51 -13.51
C GLN A 22 -0.54 13.67 -12.03
N ASP A 23 -1.03 14.85 -11.65
CA ASP A 23 -1.44 15.15 -10.28
C ASP A 23 -2.62 14.26 -9.83
N GLY A 24 -3.58 14.00 -10.72
CA GLY A 24 -4.68 13.08 -10.48
C GLY A 24 -4.21 11.65 -10.26
N THR A 25 -3.30 11.16 -11.10
CA THR A 25 -2.70 9.81 -10.98
C THR A 25 -1.91 9.67 -9.68
N PHE A 26 -1.17 10.69 -9.29
CA PHE A 26 -0.43 10.72 -8.03
C PHE A 26 -1.38 10.66 -6.82
N SER A 27 -2.44 11.46 -6.84
CA SER A 27 -3.46 11.48 -5.79
C SER A 27 -4.13 10.12 -5.64
N GLN A 28 -4.48 9.47 -6.76
CA GLN A 28 -5.07 8.13 -6.75
C GLN A 28 -4.10 7.08 -6.17
N SER A 29 -2.82 7.15 -6.56
CA SER A 29 -1.78 6.24 -6.04
C SER A 29 -1.60 6.41 -4.53
N LYS A 30 -1.66 7.65 -4.03
CA LYS A 30 -1.59 7.95 -2.60
C LYS A 30 -2.76 7.32 -1.85
N LEU A 31 -3.98 7.44 -2.36
CA LEU A 31 -5.16 6.82 -1.76
C LEU A 31 -5.05 5.29 -1.69
N SER A 32 -4.55 4.65 -2.74
CA SER A 32 -4.29 3.21 -2.75
C SER A 32 -3.25 2.82 -1.69
N ILE A 33 -2.16 3.59 -1.58
CA ILE A 33 -1.13 3.39 -0.55
C ILE A 33 -1.69 3.56 0.87
N ASP A 34 -2.51 4.58 1.10
CA ASP A 34 -3.14 4.82 2.40
C ASP A 34 -4.07 3.66 2.79
N LYS A 35 -4.79 3.08 1.82
CA LYS A 35 -5.60 1.87 2.01
C LYS A 35 -4.75 0.65 2.35
N ILE A 36 -3.65 0.42 1.64
CA ILE A 36 -2.71 -0.68 1.91
C ILE A 36 -2.12 -0.54 3.33
N ASN A 37 -1.75 0.67 3.72
CA ASN A 37 -1.23 0.96 5.04
C ASN A 37 -2.28 0.71 6.13
N LEU A 38 -3.52 1.13 5.92
CA LEU A 38 -4.61 0.86 6.85
C LEU A 38 -4.78 -0.64 7.09
N LEU A 39 -4.95 -1.42 6.02
CA LEU A 39 -5.11 -2.87 6.09
C LEU A 39 -3.90 -3.54 6.77
N SER A 40 -2.68 -3.11 6.43
CA SER A 40 -1.45 -3.64 7.04
C SER A 40 -1.42 -3.39 8.56
N ASN A 41 -1.82 -2.20 9.01
CA ASN A 41 -1.90 -1.87 10.43
C ASN A 41 -2.98 -2.66 11.17
N GLU A 42 -4.15 -2.89 10.55
CA GLU A 42 -5.21 -3.73 11.11
C GLU A 42 -4.74 -5.18 11.29
N ILE A 43 -4.03 -5.74 10.30
CA ILE A 43 -3.45 -7.08 10.39
C ILE A 43 -2.42 -7.16 11.51
N ALA A 44 -1.55 -6.15 11.66
CA ALA A 44 -0.60 -6.10 12.76
C ALA A 44 -1.29 -6.03 14.15
N SER A 45 -2.41 -5.30 14.24
CA SER A 45 -3.25 -5.27 15.45
C SER A 45 -3.83 -6.64 15.77
N VAL A 46 -4.34 -7.35 14.76
CA VAL A 46 -4.84 -8.73 14.93
C VAL A 46 -3.73 -9.68 15.38
N ASN A 47 -2.53 -9.60 14.81
CA ASN A 47 -1.37 -10.38 15.25
C ASN A 47 -1.07 -10.15 16.75
N ASN A 48 -1.09 -8.89 17.20
CA ASN A 48 -0.84 -8.54 18.60
C ASN A 48 -1.94 -9.08 19.54
N ARG A 49 -3.20 -9.09 19.08
CA ARG A 49 -4.32 -9.67 19.83
C ARG A 49 -4.24 -11.20 19.89
N LEU A 50 -3.89 -11.86 18.78
CA LEU A 50 -3.68 -13.31 18.72
C LEU A 50 -2.61 -13.78 19.70
N LYS A 51 -1.51 -13.02 19.81
CA LYS A 51 -0.45 -13.30 20.79
C LYS A 51 -0.92 -13.30 22.23
N SER A 52 -1.90 -12.46 22.54
CA SER A 52 -2.46 -12.29 23.89
C SER A 52 -3.64 -13.23 24.19
N ALA A 53 -4.35 -13.69 23.16
CA ALA A 53 -5.63 -14.40 23.31
C ALA A 53 -5.50 -15.89 23.67
N GLY A 54 -4.35 -16.54 23.43
CA GLY A 54 -4.18 -17.99 23.66
C GLY A 54 -5.13 -18.85 22.83
N ALA A 55 -5.35 -20.13 23.22
CA ALA A 55 -6.27 -21.04 22.54
C ALA A 55 -7.72 -20.89 23.04
N THR A 56 -8.33 -19.72 22.84
CA THR A 56 -9.69 -19.39 23.28
C THR A 56 -10.63 -19.16 22.10
N LYS A 57 -11.95 -19.12 22.32
CA LYS A 57 -12.94 -18.77 21.26
C LYS A 57 -12.64 -17.42 20.61
N THR A 58 -12.20 -16.45 21.40
CA THR A 58 -11.74 -15.13 20.94
C THR A 58 -10.61 -15.22 19.93
N ALA A 59 -9.75 -16.26 20.00
CA ALA A 59 -8.69 -16.46 19.04
C ALA A 59 -9.21 -16.89 17.67
N ASN A 60 -10.28 -17.70 17.60
CA ASN A 60 -10.88 -18.10 16.32
C ASN A 60 -11.45 -16.89 15.57
N ASP A 61 -12.22 -16.03 16.25
CA ASP A 61 -12.78 -14.82 15.64
C ASP A 61 -11.67 -13.87 15.11
N LEU A 62 -10.50 -13.85 15.77
CA LEU A 62 -9.33 -13.10 15.32
C LEU A 62 -8.67 -13.73 14.10
N LEU A 63 -8.63 -15.06 13.99
CA LEU A 63 -8.13 -15.76 12.80
C LEU A 63 -9.04 -15.48 11.60
N ASP A 64 -10.36 -15.52 11.79
CA ASP A 64 -11.33 -15.19 10.74
C ASP A 64 -11.18 -13.73 10.29
N THR A 65 -11.02 -12.80 11.24
CA THR A 65 -10.79 -11.38 10.94
C THR A 65 -9.49 -11.18 10.16
N ARG A 66 -8.41 -11.86 10.54
CA ARG A 66 -7.13 -11.83 9.82
C ARG A 66 -7.33 -12.27 8.38
N ASP A 67 -8.02 -13.39 8.16
CA ASP A 67 -8.17 -13.97 6.83
C ASP A 67 -9.00 -13.07 5.91
N LEU A 68 -10.04 -12.42 6.43
CA LEU A 68 -10.79 -11.38 5.71
C LEU A 68 -9.91 -10.17 5.34
N LEU A 69 -9.05 -9.71 6.27
CA LEU A 69 -8.13 -8.61 6.02
C LEU A 69 -7.07 -8.98 4.97
N LEU A 70 -6.56 -10.21 5.00
CA LEU A 70 -5.62 -10.73 3.99
C LEU A 70 -6.29 -10.83 2.61
N GLU A 71 -7.52 -11.33 2.54
CA GLU A 71 -8.29 -11.36 1.30
C GLU A 71 -8.50 -9.94 0.76
N THR A 72 -8.85 -8.98 1.62
CA THR A 72 -9.04 -7.59 1.22
C THR A 72 -7.75 -6.95 0.73
N LEU A 73 -6.63 -7.20 1.42
CA LEU A 73 -5.31 -6.71 1.00
C LEU A 73 -4.88 -7.31 -0.34
N SER A 74 -5.25 -8.57 -0.63
CA SER A 74 -4.86 -9.25 -1.87
C SER A 74 -5.49 -8.63 -3.13
N LYS A 75 -6.59 -7.89 -2.94
CA LYS A 75 -7.26 -7.12 -3.99
C LYS A 75 -6.52 -5.82 -4.32
N GLU A 76 -5.67 -5.35 -3.41
CA GLU A 76 -4.90 -4.10 -3.56
C GLU A 76 -3.46 -4.37 -4.03
N ILE A 77 -2.82 -5.40 -3.49
CA ILE A 77 -1.42 -5.75 -3.80
C ILE A 77 -1.18 -7.25 -3.77
N GLU A 78 -0.16 -7.68 -4.52
CA GLU A 78 0.41 -9.01 -4.39
C GLU A 78 1.35 -9.06 -3.17
N PHE A 79 1.26 -10.13 -2.38
CA PHE A 79 2.15 -10.36 -1.24
C PHE A 79 2.33 -11.86 -1.00
N THR A 80 3.34 -12.19 -0.21
CA THR A 80 3.60 -13.52 0.31
C THR A 80 3.41 -13.54 1.82
N THR A 81 2.84 -14.64 2.33
CA THR A 81 2.58 -14.84 3.75
C THR A 81 3.49 -15.89 4.36
N SER A 82 3.84 -15.71 5.63
CA SER A 82 4.43 -16.74 6.47
C SER A 82 3.72 -16.72 7.81
N TYR A 83 3.32 -17.88 8.30
CA TYR A 83 2.60 -18.02 9.57
C TYR A 83 3.56 -18.47 10.68
N GLY A 84 3.40 -17.90 11.87
CA GLY A 84 4.06 -18.35 13.09
C GLY A 84 3.23 -19.38 13.85
N ASP A 85 3.82 -19.92 14.92
CA ASP A 85 3.25 -21.03 15.71
C ASP A 85 1.91 -20.67 16.40
N ARG A 86 1.62 -19.37 16.57
CA ARG A 86 0.39 -18.87 17.20
C ARG A 86 -0.62 -18.32 16.19
N GLY A 87 -0.37 -18.54 14.90
CA GLY A 87 -1.19 -18.01 13.82
C GLY A 87 -0.97 -16.52 13.53
N ASP A 88 0.05 -15.89 14.12
CA ASP A 88 0.49 -14.57 13.67
C ASP A 88 1.08 -14.65 12.25
N VAL A 89 0.86 -13.61 11.44
CA VAL A 89 1.27 -13.57 10.03
C VAL A 89 2.35 -12.53 9.76
N THR A 90 3.35 -12.91 8.99
CA THR A 90 4.32 -12.00 8.37
C THR A 90 3.95 -11.83 6.89
N LEU A 91 3.88 -10.59 6.42
CA LEU A 91 3.56 -10.24 5.03
C LEU A 91 4.75 -9.56 4.36
N ARG A 92 5.11 -10.05 3.17
CA ARG A 92 6.12 -9.45 2.30
C ARG A 92 5.49 -9.04 1.00
N LEU A 93 5.81 -7.83 0.53
CA LEU A 93 5.31 -7.33 -0.74
C LEU A 93 5.81 -8.20 -1.90
N GLY A 94 4.95 -8.48 -2.87
CA GLY A 94 5.26 -9.24 -4.07
C GLY A 94 5.23 -10.76 -3.88
N ASN A 95 5.15 -11.46 -5.01
CA ASN A 95 4.96 -12.91 -5.08
C ASN A 95 6.27 -13.73 -4.95
N SER A 96 7.43 -13.08 -4.95
CA SER A 96 8.74 -13.76 -4.91
C SER A 96 9.21 -14.14 -3.51
N GLY A 97 8.58 -13.62 -2.44
CA GLY A 97 9.06 -13.76 -1.07
C GLY A 97 10.29 -12.90 -0.73
N GLN A 98 10.91 -12.26 -1.73
CA GLN A 98 12.11 -11.43 -1.58
C GLN A 98 11.81 -9.94 -1.43
N GLY A 99 10.53 -9.57 -1.45
CA GLY A 99 10.14 -8.18 -1.24
C GLY A 99 10.22 -7.75 0.22
N PRO A 100 10.09 -6.43 0.43
CA PRO A 100 10.13 -5.83 1.75
C PRO A 100 8.95 -6.28 2.61
N ILE A 101 9.19 -6.29 3.92
CA ILE A 101 8.18 -6.67 4.92
C ILE A 101 7.18 -5.51 5.04
N LEU A 102 5.89 -5.83 4.88
CA LEU A 102 4.76 -4.91 5.11
C LEU A 102 4.18 -5.12 6.50
N VAL A 103 4.09 -6.37 6.95
CA VAL A 103 3.62 -6.71 8.29
C VAL A 103 4.58 -7.72 8.89
N SER A 104 5.05 -7.42 10.09
CA SER A 104 5.74 -8.35 10.97
C SER A 104 4.78 -8.80 12.07
N PRO A 105 5.14 -9.84 12.84
CA PRO A 105 4.31 -10.30 13.94
C PRO A 105 3.95 -9.24 14.99
N ASN A 106 4.68 -8.12 15.09
CA ASN A 106 4.46 -7.09 16.12
C ASN A 106 4.04 -5.73 15.54
N LYS A 107 4.34 -5.45 14.27
CA LYS A 107 4.16 -4.12 13.67
C LYS A 107 3.96 -4.18 12.16
N ALA A 108 3.27 -3.19 11.62
CA ALA A 108 3.22 -2.91 10.19
C ALA A 108 4.29 -1.88 9.79
N PHE A 109 4.63 -1.88 8.51
CA PHE A 109 5.51 -0.92 7.87
C PHE A 109 4.72 -0.20 6.78
N ASN A 110 4.70 1.12 6.84
CA ASN A 110 3.91 1.92 5.93
C ASN A 110 4.66 2.16 4.61
N LEU A 111 3.93 2.03 3.51
CA LEU A 111 4.35 2.44 2.18
C LEU A 111 4.21 3.96 2.02
N ARG A 112 5.12 4.57 1.25
CA ARG A 112 5.04 5.98 0.87
C ARG A 112 5.38 6.13 -0.62
N ALA A 113 4.54 6.88 -1.34
CA ALA A 113 4.87 7.33 -2.69
C ALA A 113 5.65 8.65 -2.62
N LYS A 114 6.76 8.74 -3.35
CA LYS A 114 7.54 9.96 -3.52
C LYS A 114 7.65 10.27 -5.02
N VAL A 115 7.25 11.48 -5.41
CA VAL A 115 7.57 12.01 -6.74
C VAL A 115 9.04 12.44 -6.72
N THR A 116 9.85 11.90 -7.64
CA THR A 116 11.24 12.34 -7.82
C THR A 116 11.32 13.33 -8.98
N GLU A 117 12.27 14.27 -8.91
CA GLU A 117 12.41 15.38 -9.87
C GLU A 117 12.56 14.92 -11.34
N ASN A 118 12.94 13.66 -11.57
CA ASN A 118 13.18 13.08 -12.89
C ASN A 118 11.95 12.42 -13.52
N SER A 119 10.75 12.66 -12.98
CA SER A 119 9.52 11.98 -13.44
C SER A 119 9.57 10.46 -13.34
N ASP A 120 10.50 9.90 -12.55
CA ASP A 120 10.64 8.47 -12.32
C ASP A 120 9.84 8.11 -11.06
N PHE A 121 8.78 7.32 -11.22
CA PHE A 121 7.96 6.86 -10.12
C PHE A 121 8.69 5.74 -9.39
N ARG A 122 9.22 6.03 -8.19
CA ARG A 122 9.90 5.03 -7.36
C ARG A 122 9.14 4.86 -6.06
N TYR A 123 8.71 3.63 -5.78
CA TYR A 123 8.19 3.25 -4.46
C TYR A 123 9.36 3.26 -3.47
N ALA A 124 9.23 4.03 -2.39
CA ALA A 124 10.22 4.10 -1.32
C ALA A 124 9.66 3.46 -0.04
N PHE A 125 10.48 2.64 0.61
CA PHE A 125 10.18 2.05 1.90
C PHE A 125 10.93 2.85 2.96
N GLU A 126 10.22 3.53 3.86
CA GLU A 126 10.81 4.16 5.03
C GLU A 126 10.34 3.41 6.29
N GLN A 127 11.29 2.97 7.11
CA GLN A 127 10.99 2.48 8.44
C GLN A 127 10.85 3.68 9.38
N THR A 128 9.65 3.88 9.91
CA THR A 128 9.45 4.62 11.17
C THR A 128 9.29 3.63 12.32
#